data_AF-A0A239HZ06-F1
#
_entry.id   AF-A0A239HZ06-F1
#
_cell.length_a   1.000
_cell.length_b   1.000
_cell.length_c   1.000
_cell.angle_alpha   90.00
_cell.angle_beta   90.00
_cell.angle_gamma   90.00
#
_symmetry.space_group_name_H-M   'P 1'
#
loop_
_entity.id
_entity.type
_entity.pdbx_description
1 polymer ?
#
loop_
_entity_poly.entity_id
_entity_poly.type
_entity_poly.pdbx_seq_one_letter_code
_entity_poly.pdbx_strand_id
1 'polypeptide(L)' 'MNLETRDMIVKKLLDAQEAVRDFEMFSKHTKDEEVARAFKHFAEECGTQAHELQRLADKYRSN' A
#
# COMPACT_ATOMS: atom_id res chain seq x y z
N MET A 1 -9.92 0.99 -23.89
CA MET A 1 -9.44 0.75 -22.51
C MET A 1 -8.32 -0.28 -22.57
N ASN A 2 -7.13 0.03 -22.05
CA ASN A 2 -6.07 -0.97 -21.90
C ASN A 2 -6.30 -1.66 -20.54
N LEU A 3 -7.12 -2.71 -20.54
CA LEU A 3 -7.53 -3.44 -19.33
C LEU A 3 -6.30 -3.86 -18.51
N GLU A 4 -5.23 -4.28 -19.19
CA GLU A 4 -3.96 -4.69 -18.58
C GLU A 4 -3.33 -3.61 -17.68
N THR A 5 -3.35 -2.33 -18.09
CA THR A 5 -2.74 -1.25 -17.30
C THR A 5 -3.59 -0.94 -16.06
N ARG A 6 -4.92 -0.85 -16.22
CA ARG A 6 -5.83 -0.58 -15.10
C ARG A 6 -5.78 -1.72 -14.08
N ASP A 7 -5.84 -2.95 -14.55
CA ASP A 7 -5.88 -4.14 -13.70
C ASP A 7 -4.57 -4.27 -12.91
N MET A 8 -3.43 -3.94 -13.53
CA MET A 8 -2.15 -3.89 -12.82
C MET A 8 -2.13 -2.82 -11.73
N ILE A 9 -2.64 -1.62 -12.00
CA ILE A 9 -2.72 -0.53 -11.00
C ILE A 9 -3.60 -0.96 -9.82
N VAL A 10 -4.78 -1.52 -10.09
CA VAL A 10 -5.71 -1.98 -9.05
C VAL A 10 -5.10 -3.13 -8.24
N LYS A 11 -4.43 -4.09 -8.89
CA LYS A 11 -3.72 -5.16 -8.19
C LYS A 11 -2.67 -4.59 -7.24
N LYS A 12 -1.82 -3.67 -7.73
CA LYS A 12 -0.76 -3.08 -6.92
C LYS A 12 -1.29 -2.18 -5.80
N LEU A 13 -2.42 -1.52 -6.01
CA LEU A 13 -3.12 -0.78 -4.97
C LEU A 13 -3.53 -1.71 -3.81
N LEU A 14 -4.14 -2.86 -4.13
CA LEU A 14 -4.54 -3.85 -3.13
C LEU A 14 -3.32 -4.42 -2.39
N ASP A 15 -2.25 -4.78 -3.14
CA ASP A 15 -0.99 -5.25 -2.55
C ASP A 15 -0.42 -4.22 -1.54
N ALA A 16 -0.39 -2.93 -1.91
CA ALA A 16 0.12 -1.88 -1.04
C ALA A 16 -0.77 -1.68 0.21
N GLN A 17 -2.10 -1.73 0.06
CA GLN A 17 -3.04 -1.64 1.18
C GLN A 17 -2.95 -2.83 2.14
N GLU A 18 -2.65 -4.04 1.63
CA GLU A 18 -2.35 -5.21 2.46
C GLU A 18 -1.03 -5.02 3.21
N ALA A 19 0.03 -4.60 2.53
CA ALA A 19 1.32 -4.32 3.15
C ALA A 19 1.23 -3.29 4.29
N VAL A 20 0.45 -2.21 4.12
CA VAL A 20 0.18 -1.24 5.20
C VAL A 20 -0.37 -1.94 6.44
N ARG A 21 -1.40 -2.78 6.27
CA ARG A 21 -2.06 -3.47 7.38
C ARG A 21 -1.11 -4.45 8.07
N ASP A 22 -0.34 -5.21 7.30
CA ASP A 22 0.59 -6.20 7.83
C ASP A 22 1.73 -5.55 8.60
N PHE A 23 2.35 -4.52 8.01
CA PHE A 23 3.41 -3.76 8.65
C PHE A 23 2.92 -3.05 9.92
N GLU A 24 1.77 -2.39 9.85
CA GLU A 24 1.17 -1.77 11.05
C GLU A 24 0.89 -2.79 12.14
N MET A 25 0.27 -3.92 11.79
CA MET A 25 -0.13 -4.93 12.76
C MET A 25 1.09 -5.54 13.43
N PHE A 26 2.12 -5.89 12.67
CA PHE A 26 3.35 -6.45 13.23
C PHE A 26 4.13 -5.43 14.08
N SER A 27 4.17 -4.15 13.66
CA SER A 27 4.83 -3.09 14.44
C SER A 27 4.24 -2.91 15.85
N LYS A 28 2.96 -3.26 16.03
CA LYS A 28 2.24 -3.22 17.30
C LYS A 28 2.42 -4.49 18.15
N HIS A 29 2.85 -5.60 17.54
CA HIS A 29 2.99 -6.91 18.21
C HIS A 29 4.42 -7.23 18.64
N THR A 30 5.42 -6.81 17.87
CA THR A 30 6.82 -7.09 18.21
C THR A 30 7.25 -6.34 19.48
N LYS A 31 8.15 -6.97 20.26
CA LYS A 31 8.79 -6.35 21.43
C LYS A 31 10.14 -5.70 21.10
N ASP A 32 10.67 -5.97 19.91
CA ASP A 32 11.89 -5.35 19.43
C ASP A 32 11.57 -3.95 18.92
N GLU A 33 12.10 -2.93 19.60
CA GLU A 33 11.80 -1.55 19.29
C GLU A 33 12.39 -1.08 17.95
N GLU A 34 13.54 -1.60 17.54
CA GLU A 34 14.14 -1.26 16.25
C GLU A 34 13.27 -1.80 15.12
N VAL A 35 12.87 -3.06 15.24
CA VAL A 35 11.96 -3.69 14.28
C VAL A 35 10.60 -3.00 14.26
N ALA A 36 10.04 -2.65 15.43
CA ALA A 36 8.77 -1.91 15.51
C ALA A 36 8.83 -0.58 14.76
N ARG A 37 9.91 0.19 14.94
CA ARG A 37 10.11 1.48 14.26
C ARG A 37 10.25 1.29 12.75
N ALA A 38 11.06 0.32 12.31
CA ALA A 38 11.23 0.03 10.89
C ALA A 38 9.90 -0.35 10.24
N PHE A 39 9.10 -1.21 10.87
CA PHE A 39 7.82 -1.65 10.34
C PHE A 39 6.79 -0.51 10.30
N LYS A 40 6.77 0.40 11.29
CA LYS A 40 5.94 1.61 11.18
C LYS A 40 6.33 2.46 9.97
N HIS A 41 7.63 2.64 9.75
CA HIS A 41 8.12 3.41 8.61
C HIS A 41 7.70 2.76 7.26
N PHE A 42 7.83 1.44 7.14
CA PHE A 42 7.39 0.74 5.93
C PHE A 42 5.88 0.84 5.71
N ALA A 43 5.07 0.82 6.77
CA ALA A 43 3.63 1.05 6.66
C ALA A 43 3.31 2.46 6.09
N GLU A 44 4.05 3.48 6.51
CA GLU A 44 3.89 4.86 6.00
C GLU A 44 4.30 4.97 4.51
N GLU A 45 5.40 4.32 4.12
CA GLU A 45 5.85 4.27 2.72
C GLU A 45 4.82 3.56 1.83
N CYS A 46 4.33 2.39 2.26
CA CYS A 46 3.27 1.68 1.56
C CYS A 46 1.96 2.48 1.52
N GLY A 47 1.65 3.26 2.55
CA GLY A 47 0.50 4.18 2.57
C GLY A 47 0.62 5.25 1.50
N THR A 48 1.82 5.83 1.33
CA THR A 48 2.13 6.79 0.26
C THR A 48 1.97 6.15 -1.12
N GLN A 49 2.47 4.92 -1.30
CA GLN A 49 2.30 4.18 -2.57
C GLN A 49 0.81 3.89 -2.85
N ALA A 50 0.05 3.45 -1.85
CA ALA A 50 -1.37 3.17 -1.99
C ALA A 50 -2.15 4.44 -2.39
N HIS A 51 -1.82 5.60 -1.82
CA HIS A 51 -2.43 6.87 -2.19
C HIS A 51 -2.21 7.21 -3.68
N GLU A 52 -0.97 7.12 -4.17
CA GLU A 52 -0.68 7.40 -5.57
C GLU A 52 -1.31 6.39 -6.53
N LEU A 53 -1.32 5.10 -6.16
CA LEU A 53 -1.98 4.05 -6.94
C LEU A 53 -3.50 4.25 -6.99
N GLN A 54 -4.12 4.71 -5.91
CA GLN A 54 -5.53 5.07 -5.87
C GLN A 54 -5.82 6.23 -6.82
N ARG A 55 -5.00 7.29 -6.78
CA ARG A 55 -5.12 8.44 -7.70
C ARG A 55 -5.00 8.02 -9.17
N LEU A 56 -4.08 7.10 -9.48
CA LEU A 56 -3.94 6.54 -10.83
C LEU A 56 -5.16 5.70 -11.21
N ALA A 57 -5.64 4.82 -10.31
CA ALA A 57 -6.81 3.99 -10.55
C ALA A 57 -8.07 4.83 -10.85
N ASP A 58 -8.26 5.94 -10.12
CA ASP A 58 -9.41 6.83 -10.30
C ASP A 58 -9.39 7.53 -11.66
N LYS A 59 -8.21 7.89 -12.19
CA LYS A 59 -8.07 8.40 -13.57
C LYS A 59 -8.62 7.43 -14.63
N TYR A 60 -8.55 6.12 -14.39
CA TYR A 60 -9.13 5.10 -15.27
C TYR A 60 -10.60 4.79 -15.00
N ARG A 61 -11.18 5.28 -13.89
CA ARG A 61 -12.61 5.16 -13.57
C ARG A 61 -13.43 6.33 -14.12
N SER A 62 -12.83 7.51 -14.25
CA SER A 62 -13.49 8.73 -14.74
C SER A 62 -13.54 8.86 -16.27
N ASN A 63 -13.19 7.81 -17.03
CA ASN A 63 -13.24 7.75 -18.50
C ASN A 63 -14.16 6.64 -18.99
#